data_AF-A0A7S1H6M6-F1
#
_entry.id   AF-A0A7S1H6M6-F1
#
_cell.length_a   1.000
_cell.length_b   1.000
_cell.length_c   1.000
_cell.angle_alpha   90.00
_cell.angle_beta   90.00
_cell.angle_gamma   90.00
#
_symmetry.space_group_name_H-M   'P 1'
#
loop_
_entity.id
_entity.type
_entity.pdbx_description
1 polymer ?
#
loop_
_entity_poly.entity_id
_entity_poly.type
_entity_poly.pdbx_seq_one_letter_code
_entity_poly.pdbx_strand_id
1 'polypeptide(L)'
;VSGLDPHSQFFDKKSFREFREGTTGKFVGVGIEIGMEDGLVKIVSPIEGSPAFRAGLKSGDLISRIDDTAVRGLTIDQAVKKMRGDPDTKVNLTIFRKAENRSFPVTITREEIKVQSVRAKVVEPGYAWIRVSQFQERTVD
;
A
#
# COMPACT_ATOMS: atom_id res chain seq x y z
N VAL A 1 -29.85 5.15 -9.37
CA VAL A 1 -29.06 6.32 -9.82
C VAL A 1 -28.22 5.87 -11.00
N SER A 2 -28.83 5.82 -12.18
CA SER A 2 -28.21 5.41 -13.43
C SER A 2 -28.78 6.36 -14.47
N GLY A 3 -27.95 7.29 -14.99
CA GLY A 3 -28.35 8.17 -16.08
C GLY A 3 -28.31 9.69 -15.84
N LEU A 4 -27.38 10.23 -15.05
CA LEU A 4 -27.15 11.69 -15.03
C LEU A 4 -25.87 12.08 -15.80
N ASP A 5 -24.75 11.38 -15.61
CA ASP A 5 -23.56 11.39 -16.49
C ASP A 5 -22.60 10.22 -16.12
N PRO A 6 -21.58 9.88 -16.95
CA PRO A 6 -20.65 8.75 -16.73
C PRO A 6 -19.75 8.85 -15.47
N HIS A 7 -19.63 10.03 -14.87
CA HIS A 7 -18.85 10.33 -13.68
C HIS A 7 -19.70 10.40 -12.40
N SER A 8 -21.03 10.39 -12.54
CA SER A 8 -21.96 10.41 -11.41
C SER A 8 -22.15 9.00 -10.83
N GLN A 9 -21.48 8.70 -9.72
CA GLN A 9 -21.69 7.48 -8.95
C GLN A 9 -22.22 7.78 -7.54
N PHE A 10 -23.15 6.95 -7.08
CA PHE A 10 -23.57 6.97 -5.68
C PHE A 10 -22.56 6.17 -4.86
N PHE A 11 -21.88 6.83 -3.92
CA PHE A 11 -20.99 6.16 -3.00
C PHE A 11 -21.75 5.65 -1.78
N ASP A 12 -21.66 4.34 -1.52
CA ASP A 12 -21.98 3.82 -0.20
C ASP A 12 -20.94 4.26 0.85
N LYS A 13 -21.25 4.06 2.13
CA LYS A 13 -20.38 4.47 3.25
C LYS A 13 -18.94 3.91 3.16
N LYS A 14 -18.76 2.77 2.50
CA LYS A 14 -17.46 2.11 2.37
C LYS A 14 -16.66 2.74 1.23
N SER A 15 -17.28 2.86 0.07
CA SER A 15 -16.69 3.45 -1.14
C SER A 15 -16.34 4.92 -0.93
N PHE A 16 -17.16 5.67 -0.18
CA PHE A 16 -16.86 7.05 0.21
C PHE A 16 -15.61 7.13 1.10
N ARG A 17 -15.43 6.17 2.01
CA ARG A 17 -14.25 6.12 2.89
C ARG A 17 -12.99 5.83 2.09
N GLU A 18 -13.04 4.85 1.18
CA GLU A 18 -11.95 4.50 0.27
C GLU A 18 -11.58 5.68 -0.65
N PHE A 19 -12.57 6.40 -1.19
CA PHE A 19 -12.36 7.61 -1.99
C PHE A 19 -11.68 8.71 -1.17
N ARG A 20 -12.16 8.97 0.05
CA ARG A 20 -11.59 10.00 0.93
C ARG A 20 -10.16 9.66 1.39
N GLU A 21 -9.85 8.39 1.65
CA GLU A 21 -8.47 7.93 1.90
C GLU A 21 -7.56 8.25 0.69
N GLY A 22 -8.06 8.02 -0.54
CA GLY A 22 -7.42 8.40 -1.79
C GLY A 22 -7.06 9.88 -1.91
N THR A 23 -8.02 10.76 -1.60
CA THR A 23 -7.88 12.22 -1.72
C THR A 23 -7.00 12.82 -0.61
N THR A 24 -7.12 12.30 0.60
CA THR A 24 -6.37 12.79 1.77
C THR A 24 -4.94 12.26 1.85
N GLY A 25 -4.62 11.20 1.10
CA GLY A 25 -3.30 10.54 1.15
C GLY A 25 -3.04 9.77 2.44
N LYS A 26 -4.08 9.56 3.26
CA LYS A 26 -4.02 8.85 4.53
C LYS A 26 -4.62 7.47 4.37
N PHE A 27 -3.78 6.45 4.52
CA PHE A 27 -4.21 5.06 4.49
C PHE A 27 -3.71 4.35 5.74
N VAL A 28 -4.59 3.63 6.42
CA VAL A 28 -4.16 2.78 7.54
C VAL A 28 -3.85 1.39 7.02
N GLY A 29 -2.62 0.93 7.26
CA GLY A 29 -2.19 -0.39 6.84
C GLY A 29 -0.70 -0.62 7.05
N VAL A 30 -0.15 -1.51 6.24
CA VAL A 30 1.26 -1.92 6.34
C VAL A 30 2.21 -1.10 5.47
N GLY A 31 1.70 -0.41 4.44
CA GLY A 31 2.48 0.48 3.57
C GLY A 31 3.31 -0.26 2.52
N ILE A 32 2.69 -1.16 1.76
CA ILE A 32 3.31 -1.91 0.67
C ILE A 32 2.52 -1.73 -0.61
N GLU A 33 3.24 -1.46 -1.69
CA GLU A 33 2.72 -1.58 -3.05
C GLU A 33 2.84 -3.04 -3.48
N ILE A 34 1.72 -3.60 -3.93
CA ILE A 34 1.61 -5.02 -4.28
C ILE A 34 1.11 -5.17 -5.71
N GLY A 35 1.48 -6.27 -6.32
CA GLY A 35 0.95 -6.77 -7.58
C GLY A 35 0.64 -8.25 -7.47
N MET A 36 0.17 -8.84 -8.57
CA MET A 36 0.07 -10.29 -8.69
C MET A 36 1.12 -10.85 -9.65
N GLU A 37 1.71 -11.96 -9.26
CA GLU A 37 2.60 -12.77 -10.10
C GLU A 37 2.35 -14.25 -9.79
N ASP A 38 2.07 -15.07 -10.81
CA ASP A 38 1.88 -16.53 -10.69
C ASP A 38 0.88 -17.00 -9.62
N GLY A 39 -0.22 -16.26 -9.42
CA GLY A 39 -1.22 -16.65 -8.40
C GLY A 39 -0.83 -16.29 -6.96
N LEU A 40 0.28 -15.57 -6.77
CA LEU A 40 0.76 -15.06 -5.50
C LEU A 40 0.76 -13.53 -5.48
N VAL A 41 0.71 -12.97 -4.27
CA VAL A 41 0.82 -11.54 -4.07
C VAL A 41 2.31 -11.19 -4.00
N LYS A 42 2.78 -10.38 -4.95
CA LYS A 42 4.16 -9.91 -5.02
C LYS A 42 4.25 -8.50 -4.47
N ILE A 43 5.25 -8.26 -3.62
CA ILE A 43 5.61 -6.91 -3.19
C ILE A 43 6.36 -6.23 -4.34
N VAL A 44 5.75 -5.18 -4.90
CA VAL A 44 6.39 -4.33 -5.91
C VAL A 44 7.40 -3.42 -5.21
N SER A 45 6.98 -2.71 -4.18
CA SER A 45 7.88 -1.92 -3.33
C SER A 45 7.25 -1.66 -1.97
N PRO A 46 7.99 -1.76 -0.86
CA PRO A 46 7.59 -1.12 0.39
C PRO A 46 7.61 0.40 0.22
N ILE A 47 6.69 1.09 0.88
CA ILE A 47 6.69 2.55 0.96
C ILE A 47 7.76 2.96 1.96
N GLU A 48 8.66 3.86 1.58
CA GLU A 48 9.73 4.33 2.46
C GLU A 48 9.19 4.90 3.77
N GLY A 49 9.82 4.54 4.89
CA GLY A 49 9.38 4.95 6.23
C GLY A 49 8.13 4.23 6.77
N SER A 50 7.45 3.40 5.98
CA SER A 50 6.31 2.60 6.43
C SER A 50 6.70 1.48 7.40
N PRO A 51 5.73 0.91 8.15
CA PRO A 51 5.95 -0.30 8.95
C PRO A 51 6.55 -1.46 8.15
N ALA A 52 6.08 -1.68 6.91
CA ALA A 52 6.63 -2.72 6.03
C ALA A 52 8.10 -2.48 5.65
N PHE A 53 8.48 -1.23 5.41
CA PHE A 53 9.86 -0.86 5.14
C PHE A 53 10.75 -1.09 6.36
N ARG A 54 10.30 -0.67 7.55
CA ARG A 54 11.01 -0.90 8.82
C ARG A 54 11.09 -2.37 9.21
N ALA A 55 10.11 -3.18 8.80
CA ALA A 55 10.10 -4.63 8.96
C ALA A 55 11.06 -5.37 8.01
N GLY A 56 11.73 -4.66 7.10
CA GLY A 56 12.74 -5.25 6.20
C GLY A 56 12.15 -6.03 5.02
N LEU A 57 10.89 -5.75 4.66
CA LEU A 57 10.30 -6.25 3.42
C LEU A 57 11.01 -5.62 2.22
N LYS A 58 11.19 -6.39 1.15
CA LYS A 58 11.93 -5.97 -0.05
C LYS A 58 11.06 -6.13 -1.29
N SER A 59 11.40 -5.38 -2.33
CA SER A 59 10.84 -5.60 -3.67
C SER A 59 11.12 -7.04 -4.13
N GLY A 60 10.12 -7.68 -4.72
CA GLY A 60 10.19 -9.05 -5.19
C GLY A 60 9.90 -10.13 -4.13
N ASP A 61 9.69 -9.75 -2.87
CA ASP A 61 9.18 -10.66 -1.85
C ASP A 61 7.76 -11.12 -2.22
N LEU A 62 7.48 -12.42 -2.06
CA LEU A 62 6.16 -13.00 -2.31
C LEU A 62 5.45 -13.24 -0.99
N ILE A 63 4.24 -12.71 -0.83
CA ILE A 63 3.40 -13.00 0.32
C ILE A 63 2.69 -14.31 0.04
N SER A 64 2.89 -15.33 0.87
CA SER A 64 2.21 -16.64 0.74
C SER A 64 0.98 -16.75 1.64
N ARG A 65 0.97 -16.01 2.76
CA ARG A 65 -0.10 -16.03 3.76
C ARG A 65 -0.25 -14.66 4.44
N ILE A 66 -1.49 -14.28 4.71
CA ILE A 66 -1.86 -13.11 5.50
C ILE A 66 -2.66 -13.62 6.70
N ASP A 67 -2.11 -13.47 7.90
CA ASP A 67 -2.54 -14.12 9.13
C ASP A 67 -2.66 -15.64 8.89
N ASP A 68 -3.86 -16.21 9.11
CA ASP A 68 -4.14 -17.63 8.91
C ASP A 68 -4.65 -17.95 7.49
N THR A 69 -4.76 -16.95 6.61
CA THR A 69 -5.32 -17.14 5.26
C THR A 69 -4.23 -17.22 4.20
N ALA A 70 -4.19 -18.32 3.45
CA ALA A 70 -3.33 -18.45 2.27
C ALA A 70 -3.75 -17.44 1.19
N VAL A 71 -2.79 -16.78 0.54
CA VAL A 71 -3.13 -15.79 -0.51
C VAL A 71 -3.49 -16.43 -1.84
N ARG A 72 -3.10 -17.70 -2.05
CA ARG A 72 -3.37 -18.41 -3.30
C ARG A 72 -4.89 -18.54 -3.48
N GLY A 73 -5.40 -18.02 -4.59
CA GLY A 73 -6.83 -17.99 -4.89
C GLY A 73 -7.56 -16.74 -4.38
N LEU A 74 -6.89 -15.84 -3.66
CA LEU A 74 -7.43 -14.51 -3.37
C LEU A 74 -7.23 -13.57 -4.56
N THR A 75 -8.19 -12.66 -4.76
CA THR A 75 -7.96 -11.51 -5.63
C THR A 75 -7.05 -10.49 -4.95
N ILE A 76 -6.42 -9.60 -5.73
CA ILE A 76 -5.63 -8.48 -5.20
C ILE A 76 -6.45 -7.70 -4.16
N ASP A 77 -7.70 -7.35 -4.47
CA ASP A 77 -8.56 -6.58 -3.57
C ASP A 77 -8.84 -7.29 -2.24
N GLN A 78 -8.97 -8.62 -2.26
CA GLN A 78 -9.15 -9.40 -1.04
C GLN A 78 -7.87 -9.41 -0.19
N ALA A 79 -6.70 -9.51 -0.83
CA ALA A 79 -5.42 -9.41 -0.14
C ALA A 79 -5.22 -8.00 0.47
N VAL A 80 -5.54 -6.94 -0.28
CA VAL A 80 -5.50 -5.55 0.22
C VAL A 80 -6.40 -5.40 1.44
N LYS A 81 -7.64 -5.89 1.38
CA LYS A 81 -8.59 -5.79 2.50
C LYS A 81 -8.11 -6.47 3.77
N LYS A 82 -7.37 -7.58 3.67
CA LYS A 82 -6.79 -8.28 4.82
C LYS A 82 -5.55 -7.58 5.39
N MET A 83 -4.76 -6.94 4.54
CA MET A 83 -3.58 -6.16 4.96
C MET A 83 -3.98 -4.81 5.57
N ARG A 84 -5.08 -4.21 5.11
CA ARG A 84 -5.73 -3.07 5.77
C ARG A 84 -6.39 -3.51 7.07
N GLY A 85 -6.64 -2.54 7.94
CA GLY A 85 -7.26 -2.77 9.25
C GLY A 85 -7.14 -1.52 10.10
N ASP A 86 -7.57 -1.62 11.35
CA ASP A 86 -7.52 -0.52 12.30
C ASP A 86 -6.06 -0.22 12.70
N PRO A 87 -5.74 1.06 13.02
CA PRO A 87 -4.40 1.44 13.46
C PRO A 87 -4.03 0.69 14.74
N ASP A 88 -2.73 0.48 14.95
CA ASP A 88 -2.14 -0.23 16.09
C ASP A 88 -2.50 -1.73 16.20
N THR A 89 -3.27 -2.28 15.25
CA THR A 89 -3.49 -3.72 15.14
C THR A 89 -2.33 -4.40 14.41
N LYS A 90 -2.09 -5.68 14.68
CA LYS A 90 -1.02 -6.46 14.04
C LYS A 90 -1.54 -7.31 12.89
N VAL A 91 -0.71 -7.50 11.88
CA VAL A 91 -0.90 -8.49 10.81
C VAL A 91 0.34 -9.35 10.72
N ASN A 92 0.16 -10.66 10.56
CA ASN A 92 1.25 -11.59 10.37
C ASN A 92 1.35 -11.99 8.89
N LEU A 93 2.40 -11.57 8.21
CA LEU A 93 2.65 -11.91 6.80
C LEU A 93 3.66 -13.04 6.73
N THR A 94 3.34 -14.10 6.01
CA THR A 94 4.36 -15.10 5.65
C THR A 94 4.96 -14.73 4.31
N ILE A 95 6.25 -14.43 4.33
CA ILE A 95 7.01 -13.95 3.18
C ILE A 95 7.88 -15.07 2.66
N PHE A 96 7.87 -15.28 1.35
CA PHE A 96 8.80 -16.10 0.61
C PHE A 96 9.74 -15.21 -0.20
N ARG A 97 11.03 -15.28 0.11
CA ARG A 97 12.07 -14.50 -0.57
C ARG A 97 12.84 -15.39 -1.52
N LYS A 98 12.61 -15.21 -2.84
CA LYS A 98 13.25 -16.00 -3.91
C LYS A 98 14.79 -16.01 -3.78
N ALA A 99 15.41 -14.87 -3.49
CA ALA A 99 16.86 -14.73 -3.40
C ALA A 99 17.52 -15.56 -2.28
N GLU A 100 16.80 -15.81 -1.18
CA GLU A 100 17.27 -16.61 -0.05
C GLU A 100 16.67 -18.02 -0.03
N ASN A 101 15.77 -18.32 -0.99
CA ASN A 101 14.91 -19.51 -1.03
C ASN A 101 14.30 -19.87 0.34
N ARG A 102 13.85 -18.86 1.08
CA ARG A 102 13.39 -19.01 2.47
C ARG A 102 12.01 -18.39 2.65
N SER A 103 11.20 -19.06 3.46
CA SER A 103 9.94 -18.54 3.99
C SER A 103 10.08 -18.15 5.45
N PHE A 104 9.60 -16.98 5.84
CA PHE A 104 9.61 -16.52 7.23
C PHE A 104 8.38 -15.66 7.56
N PRO A 105 7.88 -15.70 8.80
CA PRO A 105 6.82 -14.82 9.25
C PRO A 105 7.37 -13.43 9.59
N VAL A 106 6.58 -12.40 9.29
CA VAL A 106 6.85 -10.99 9.60
C VAL A 106 5.58 -10.42 10.21
N THR A 107 5.64 -10.06 11.49
CA THR A 107 4.55 -9.35 12.14
C THR A 107 4.73 -7.85 11.98
N ILE A 108 3.72 -7.18 11.43
CA ILE A 108 3.73 -5.75 11.16
C ILE A 108 2.57 -5.10 11.91
N THR A 109 2.86 -4.01 12.62
CA THR A 109 1.82 -3.17 13.22
C THR A 109 1.29 -2.21 12.17
N ARG A 110 -0.03 -2.14 12.03
CA ARG A 110 -0.70 -1.22 11.09
C ARG A 110 -0.58 0.20 11.61
N GLU A 111 -0.18 1.10 10.72
CA GLU A 111 -0.05 2.52 11.04
C GLU A 111 -0.72 3.37 9.96
N GLU A 112 -1.03 4.62 10.28
CA GLU A 112 -1.42 5.62 9.28
C GLU A 112 -0.22 5.95 8.41
N ILE A 113 -0.24 5.44 7.18
CA ILE A 113 0.77 5.71 6.16
C ILE A 113 0.47 7.06 5.54
N LYS A 114 1.45 7.95 5.64
CA LYS A 114 1.46 9.24 4.96
C LYS A 114 2.31 9.08 3.72
N VAL A 115 1.68 8.99 2.56
CA VAL A 115 2.42 8.95 1.30
C VAL A 115 2.92 10.36 0.99
N GLN A 116 4.24 10.54 0.87
CA GLN A 116 4.78 11.82 0.39
C GLN A 116 4.46 11.95 -1.10
N SER A 117 3.56 12.88 -1.43
CA SER A 117 3.16 13.18 -2.80
C SER A 117 4.22 13.96 -3.58
N VAL A 118 5.10 14.68 -2.86
CA VAL A 118 6.17 15.51 -3.42
C VAL A 118 7.52 15.05 -2.88
N ARG A 119 8.48 14.87 -3.79
CA ARG A 119 9.90 14.74 -3.45
C ARG A 119 10.68 15.83 -4.17
N ALA A 120 11.49 16.57 -3.42
CA ALA A 120 12.36 17.61 -3.95
C ALA A 120 13.82 17.31 -3.62
N LYS A 121 14.72 17.60 -4.56
CA LYS A 121 16.17 17.64 -4.30
C LYS A 121 16.79 18.80 -5.06
N VAL A 122 17.74 19.49 -4.44
CA VAL A 122 18.61 20.43 -5.16
C VAL A 122 19.63 19.61 -5.92
N VAL A 123 19.66 19.76 -7.23
CA VAL A 123 20.57 18.98 -8.11
C VAL A 123 21.88 19.72 -8.29
N GLU A 124 21.81 21.05 -8.41
CA GLU A 124 22.93 21.99 -8.53
C GLU A 124 22.54 23.34 -7.92
N PRO A 125 23.50 24.23 -7.60
CA PRO A 125 23.18 25.59 -7.17
C PRO A 125 22.25 26.29 -8.19
N GLY A 126 21.04 26.64 -7.76
CA GLY A 126 20.02 27.27 -8.62
C GLY A 126 19.05 26.32 -9.33
N TYR A 127 19.24 24.99 -9.24
CA TYR A 127 18.37 24.00 -9.90
C TYR A 127 17.80 22.99 -8.90
N ALA A 128 16.49 22.89 -8.84
CA ALA A 128 15.76 21.89 -8.05
C ALA A 128 15.01 20.91 -8.96
N TRP A 129 15.07 19.63 -8.61
CA TRP A 129 14.23 18.58 -9.18
C TRP A 129 13.08 18.30 -8.24
N ILE A 130 11.85 18.47 -8.73
CA ILE A 130 10.62 18.17 -7.99
C ILE A 130 9.87 17.07 -8.73
N ARG A 131 9.59 15.97 -8.05
CA ARG A 131 8.71 14.91 -8.54
C ARG A 131 7.41 14.92 -7.75
N VAL A 132 6.33 15.20 -8.46
CA VAL A 132 4.96 15.05 -7.95
C VAL A 132 4.44 13.71 -8.45
N SER A 133 4.24 12.74 -7.55
CA SER A 133 3.70 11.43 -7.91
C SER A 133 2.16 11.41 -7.93
N GLN A 134 1.52 12.28 -7.16
CA GLN A 134 0.06 12.41 -7.12
C GLN A 134 -0.33 13.79 -6.55
N PHE A 135 -1.49 14.30 -6.96
CA PHE A 135 -2.09 15.48 -6.34
C PHE A 135 -3.00 15.03 -5.19
N GLN A 136 -2.63 15.40 -3.98
CA GLN A 136 -3.34 15.11 -2.73
C GLN A 136 -3.47 16.43 -1.95
N GLU A 137 -4.34 16.48 -0.93
CA GLU A 137 -4.58 17.68 -0.12
C GLU A 137 -3.28 18.32 0.40
N ARG A 138 -2.27 17.50 0.73
CA ARG A 138 -0.98 17.94 1.26
C ARG A 138 0.12 18.14 0.22
N THR A 139 -0.19 18.11 -1.07
CA THR A 139 0.83 18.34 -2.13
C THR A 139 1.41 19.77 -2.09
N VAL A 140 0.72 20.71 -1.43
CA VAL A 140 1.18 22.09 -1.24
C VAL A 140 2.00 22.31 0.04
N ASP A 141 2.02 21.33 0.96
CA ASP A 141 2.80 21.35 2.21
C ASP A 141 4.22 20.81 1.99
#